data_AF-A0A167MID0-F1
#
_entry.id   AF-A0A167MID0-F1
#
_cell.length_a   1.000
_cell.length_b   1.000
_cell.length_c   1.000
_cell.angle_alpha   90.00
_cell.angle_beta   90.00
_cell.angle_gamma   90.00
#
_symmetry.space_group_name_H-M   'P 1'
#
loop_
_entity.id
_entity.type
_entity.pdbx_description
1 polymer ?
#
loop_
_entity_poly.entity_id
_entity_poly.type
_entity_poly.pdbx_seq_one_letter_code
_entity_poly.pdbx_strand_id
1 'polypeptide(L)'
;MMKQPIGLASSIWAPLKQRSRDSSNPYAIYDSARSRSVPPPAPSTTTPATPNSTPLGTRTSTTLAAGLKPPQALQRFEQACQRLRWKYLDLEAAYERAIAPSAWAFTPDDAERNFKVDFYEFYAWIEQAIVLLLLVFAVTIPRERGSGGSRGGSSSHAYHHNVLRALDEEPNPLHDVLGRGDVNQALWKAKELRNRWKDAAEGRETPPLKMYDLAWIMGTVLRGLEEGYNLAKRTATVEEIIVDNPDDSGEGWDWMVEAMDWEA
;
A
#
# COMPACT_ATOMS: atom_id res chain seq x y z
N MET A 1 34.31 -19.84 -10.07
CA MET A 1 33.91 -18.42 -10.20
C MET A 1 32.78 -18.19 -9.20
N MET A 2 33.10 -17.62 -8.04
CA MET A 2 32.13 -17.46 -6.93
C MET A 2 31.19 -16.30 -7.23
N LYS A 3 29.87 -16.57 -7.25
CA LYS A 3 28.84 -15.54 -7.35
C LYS A 3 28.80 -14.77 -6.03
N GLN A 4 29.16 -13.49 -6.08
CA GLN A 4 28.94 -12.56 -4.97
C GLN A 4 27.43 -12.35 -4.77
N PRO A 5 26.90 -12.36 -3.53
CA PRO A 5 25.53 -11.93 -3.28
C PRO A 5 25.44 -10.42 -3.55
N ILE A 6 24.57 -10.04 -4.48
CA ILE A 6 24.23 -8.65 -4.75
C ILE A 6 23.38 -8.16 -3.58
N GLY A 7 24.01 -7.60 -2.56
CA GLY A 7 23.34 -7.03 -1.40
C GLY A 7 22.71 -5.67 -1.71
N LEU A 8 21.57 -5.38 -1.07
CA LEU A 8 20.79 -4.13 -1.14
C LEU A 8 21.52 -2.87 -0.62
N ALA A 9 22.83 -2.93 -0.39
CA ALA A 9 23.61 -1.90 0.28
C ALA A 9 23.75 -0.58 -0.51
N SER A 10 23.47 -0.59 -1.83
CA SER A 10 23.51 0.58 -2.70
C SER A 10 22.13 1.04 -3.20
N SER A 11 21.06 0.45 -2.67
CA SER A 11 19.69 0.75 -3.08
C SER A 11 19.07 1.84 -2.20
N ILE A 12 18.01 2.52 -2.66
CA ILE A 12 17.15 3.31 -1.77
C ILE A 12 16.55 2.46 -0.62
N TRP A 13 16.58 1.12 -0.74
CA TRP A 13 16.22 0.14 0.29
C TRP A 13 17.30 -0.08 1.37
N ALA A 14 18.52 0.46 1.20
CA ALA A 14 19.58 0.34 2.22
C ALA A 14 19.21 1.13 3.49
N PRO A 15 19.52 0.62 4.70
CA PRO A 15 19.35 1.39 5.92
C PRO A 15 20.24 2.64 5.85
N LEU A 16 19.65 3.84 5.93
CA LEU A 16 20.43 5.07 6.10
C LEU A 16 21.30 4.88 7.35
N LYS A 17 22.63 4.88 7.18
CA LYS A 17 23.53 5.08 8.32
C LYS A 17 23.21 6.45 8.90
N GLN A 18 22.47 6.47 10.01
CA GLN A 18 22.27 7.67 10.81
C GLN A 18 23.64 8.25 11.08
N ARG A 19 23.86 9.47 10.56
CA ARG A 19 25.04 10.25 10.87
C ARG A 19 24.96 10.57 12.35
N SER A 20 25.76 9.87 13.17
CA SER A 20 25.87 10.15 14.60
C SER A 20 26.11 11.64 14.80
N ARG A 21 25.18 12.28 15.50
CA ARG A 21 25.42 13.57 16.14
C ARG A 21 25.35 13.33 17.63
N ASP A 22 26.54 13.29 18.22
CA ASP A 22 26.75 13.17 19.65
C ASP A 22 26.25 14.42 20.39
N SER A 23 25.33 14.15 21.32
CA SER A 23 25.27 14.60 22.73
C SER A 23 25.41 16.08 23.15
N SER A 24 24.37 16.58 23.84
CA SER A 24 24.37 17.12 25.23
C SER A 24 23.03 17.88 25.45
N ASN A 25 22.27 17.85 26.55
CA ASN A 25 22.44 17.49 27.97
C ASN A 25 21.02 17.21 28.56
N PRO A 26 20.88 16.64 29.78
CA PRO A 26 19.64 16.06 30.32
C PRO A 26 18.87 17.03 31.25
N TYR A 27 17.81 16.48 31.88
CA TYR A 27 16.93 17.02 32.93
C TYR A 27 15.54 17.48 32.46
N ALA A 28 14.54 16.61 32.62
CA ALA A 28 13.30 16.94 33.32
C ALA A 28 12.52 15.66 33.64
N ILE A 29 12.50 15.33 34.92
CA ILE A 29 11.60 14.36 35.54
C ILE A 29 10.25 15.06 35.73
N TYR A 30 9.14 14.47 35.26
CA TYR A 30 7.89 14.43 36.02
C TYR A 30 6.88 13.39 35.48
N ASP A 31 6.49 12.55 36.42
CA ASP A 31 5.19 11.94 36.72
C ASP A 31 4.28 11.27 35.69
N SER A 32 3.92 10.06 36.13
CA SER A 32 2.91 9.14 35.65
C SER A 32 1.51 9.59 36.09
N ALA A 33 0.55 9.66 35.17
CA ALA A 33 -0.87 9.67 35.51
C ALA A 33 -1.72 8.97 34.44
N ARG A 34 -2.33 7.86 34.88
CA ARG A 34 -3.48 7.16 34.27
C ARG A 34 -4.67 8.11 34.05
N SER A 35 -5.34 7.99 32.90
CA SER A 35 -6.75 8.41 32.69
C SER A 35 -7.37 7.47 31.65
N ARG A 36 -8.06 6.38 32.03
CA ARG A 36 -9.51 6.24 32.35
C ARG A 36 -10.46 6.90 31.33
N SER A 37 -11.02 6.03 30.49
CA SER A 37 -12.13 6.25 29.55
C SER A 37 -13.46 6.48 30.27
N VAL A 38 -14.27 7.43 29.80
CA VAL A 38 -15.69 7.62 30.17
C VAL A 38 -16.48 7.93 28.88
N PRO A 39 -17.68 7.35 28.65
CA PRO A 39 -18.47 7.57 27.44
C PRO A 39 -19.41 8.79 27.56
N PRO A 40 -19.84 9.42 26.44
CA PRO A 40 -20.82 10.51 26.46
C PRO A 40 -22.29 10.02 26.42
N PRO A 41 -23.26 10.84 26.90
CA PRO A 41 -24.68 10.47 27.04
C PRO A 41 -25.53 10.82 25.81
N ALA A 42 -26.70 10.17 25.69
CA ALA A 42 -27.70 10.38 24.63
C ALA A 42 -28.86 11.30 25.08
N PRO A 43 -29.55 11.98 24.15
CA PRO A 43 -30.94 12.39 24.38
C PRO A 43 -31.92 12.05 23.22
N SER A 44 -33.19 11.85 23.61
CA SER A 44 -34.34 11.42 22.78
C SER A 44 -35.25 12.57 22.32
N THR A 45 -35.71 12.48 21.07
CA THR A 45 -37.02 12.79 20.44
C THR A 45 -37.86 14.04 20.81
N THR A 46 -38.25 14.87 19.81
CA THR A 46 -39.63 15.09 19.26
C THR A 46 -39.67 16.23 18.18
N THR A 47 -40.39 15.99 17.09
CA THR A 47 -40.69 16.73 15.81
C THR A 47 -41.49 18.06 15.94
N PRO A 48 -41.97 18.80 14.87
CA PRO A 48 -41.75 18.77 13.39
C PRO A 48 -41.52 20.15 12.68
N ALA A 49 -40.96 20.18 11.45
CA ALA A 49 -41.31 21.14 10.36
C ALA A 49 -40.58 20.81 9.03
N THR A 50 -41.33 20.76 7.92
CA THR A 50 -40.90 20.75 6.50
C THR A 50 -40.86 22.18 5.94
N PRO A 51 -40.45 22.42 4.67
CA PRO A 51 -39.29 21.89 3.94
C PRO A 51 -38.44 23.07 3.40
N ASN A 52 -37.11 23.01 3.50
CA ASN A 52 -36.26 23.89 2.70
C ASN A 52 -35.14 23.10 2.05
N SER A 53 -35.21 23.07 0.73
CA SER A 53 -34.24 22.51 -0.20
C SER A 53 -32.84 23.00 0.13
N THR A 54 -31.99 22.09 0.58
CA THR A 54 -30.53 22.22 0.53
C THR A 54 -30.02 20.88 -0.02
N PRO A 55 -29.17 20.84 -1.06
CA PRO A 55 -28.58 19.59 -1.48
C PRO A 55 -27.72 19.07 -0.35
N LEU A 56 -28.20 18.00 0.28
CA LEU A 56 -27.53 17.27 1.34
C LEU A 56 -26.16 16.84 0.82
N GLY A 57 -25.12 17.39 1.45
CA GLY A 57 -23.74 16.98 1.24
C GLY A 57 -23.62 15.50 1.51
N THR A 58 -23.68 14.71 0.44
CA THR A 58 -23.20 13.33 0.44
C THR A 58 -21.80 13.40 -0.14
N ARG A 59 -20.82 13.75 0.70
CA ARG A 59 -19.41 13.52 0.37
C ARG A 59 -19.23 12.01 0.37
N THR A 60 -19.45 11.40 -0.79
CA THR A 60 -19.09 10.02 -1.07
C THR A 60 -17.58 9.97 -1.19
N SER A 61 -16.94 9.56 -0.09
CA SER A 61 -15.51 9.29 -0.03
C SER A 61 -15.17 8.05 -0.87
N THR A 62 -14.44 8.26 -1.96
CA THR A 62 -13.38 7.37 -2.53
C THR A 62 -12.85 8.02 -3.81
N THR A 63 -12.29 9.22 -3.66
CA THR A 63 -11.70 10.07 -4.68
C THR A 63 -10.18 10.15 -4.54
N LEU A 64 -9.49 9.01 -4.36
CA LEU A 64 -8.02 9.05 -4.41
C LEU A 64 -7.47 9.32 -5.83
N ALA A 65 -8.23 9.02 -6.89
CA ALA A 65 -7.76 9.13 -8.27
C ALA A 65 -8.35 10.31 -9.06
N ALA A 66 -9.40 10.97 -8.56
CA ALA A 66 -10.05 12.08 -9.26
C ALA A 66 -9.45 13.41 -8.77
N GLY A 67 -8.29 13.78 -9.30
CA GLY A 67 -7.77 15.16 -9.15
C GLY A 67 -6.31 15.32 -8.71
N LEU A 68 -5.56 14.23 -8.47
CA LEU A 68 -4.12 14.35 -8.18
C LEU A 68 -3.36 14.80 -9.41
N LYS A 69 -2.55 15.86 -9.25
CA LYS A 69 -1.56 16.26 -10.27
C LYS A 69 -0.34 15.30 -10.20
N PRO A 70 0.40 15.10 -11.31
CA PRO A 70 1.62 14.29 -11.32
C PRO A 70 2.61 14.53 -10.17
N PRO A 71 2.97 15.78 -9.79
CA PRO A 71 3.88 16.01 -8.66
C PRO A 71 3.30 15.56 -7.31
N GLN A 72 1.99 15.75 -7.09
CA GLN A 72 1.32 15.29 -5.87
C GLN A 72 1.25 13.76 -5.82
N ALA A 73 1.00 13.11 -6.96
CA ALA A 73 1.03 11.65 -7.07
C ALA A 73 2.43 11.10 -6.76
N LEU A 74 3.50 11.77 -7.22
CA LEU A 74 4.87 11.39 -6.92
C LEU A 74 5.21 11.53 -5.43
N GLN A 75 4.81 12.64 -4.79
CA GLN A 75 5.00 12.82 -3.34
C GLN A 75 4.27 11.74 -2.53
N ARG A 76 3.01 11.44 -2.87
CA ARG A 76 2.24 10.36 -2.22
C ARG A 76 2.86 8.98 -2.49
N PHE A 77 3.41 8.76 -3.70
CA PHE A 77 4.15 7.54 -4.02
C PHE A 77 5.40 7.38 -3.15
N GLU A 78 6.17 8.45 -2.92
CA GLU A 78 7.34 8.42 -2.03
C GLU A 78 6.95 8.05 -0.60
N GLN A 79 5.89 8.66 -0.07
CA GLN A 79 5.33 8.32 1.24
C GLN A 79 4.88 6.85 1.29
N ALA A 80 4.18 6.37 0.25
CA ALA A 80 3.76 4.97 0.15
C ALA A 80 4.97 4.01 0.16
N CYS A 81 6.05 4.35 -0.55
CA CYS A 81 7.28 3.56 -0.56
C CYS A 81 8.00 3.54 0.80
N GLN A 82 7.95 4.64 1.56
CA GLN A 82 8.47 4.67 2.93
C GLN A 82 7.65 3.76 3.85
N ARG A 83 6.31 3.78 3.71
CA ARG A 83 5.42 2.89 4.47
C ARG A 83 5.62 1.42 4.09
N LEU A 84 5.75 1.11 2.80
CA LEU A 84 6.03 -0.23 2.28
C LEU A 84 7.34 -0.79 2.86
N ARG A 85 8.41 0.02 2.95
CA ARG A 85 9.67 -0.39 3.60
C ARG A 85 9.44 -0.83 5.03
N TRP A 86 8.74 -0.01 5.80
CA TRP A 86 8.44 -0.33 7.20
C TRP A 86 7.64 -1.62 7.31
N LYS A 87 6.57 -1.72 6.52
CA LYS A 87 5.68 -2.89 6.51
C LYS A 87 6.33 -4.15 5.99
N TYR A 88 7.35 -4.05 5.13
CA TYR A 88 8.09 -5.20 4.65
C TYR A 88 8.85 -5.88 5.79
N LEU A 89 9.47 -5.12 6.68
CA LEU A 89 10.14 -5.67 7.87
C LEU A 89 9.15 -6.39 8.80
N ASP A 90 7.96 -5.80 8.98
CA ASP A 90 6.88 -6.42 9.75
C ASP A 90 6.43 -7.75 9.10
N LEU A 91 6.32 -7.77 7.76
CA LEU A 91 5.95 -8.97 6.99
C LEU A 91 7.02 -10.06 7.05
N GLU A 92 8.31 -9.71 6.98
CA GLU A 92 9.41 -10.67 7.16
C GLU A 92 9.36 -11.30 8.56
N ALA A 93 9.19 -10.48 9.60
CA ALA A 93 9.03 -10.98 10.96
C ALA A 93 7.77 -11.84 11.13
N ALA A 94 6.68 -11.52 10.41
CA ALA A 94 5.47 -12.35 10.38
C ALA A 94 5.73 -13.70 9.71
N TYR A 95 6.49 -13.71 8.62
CA TYR A 95 6.88 -14.92 7.92
C TYR A 95 7.74 -15.83 8.80
N GLU A 96 8.73 -15.28 9.52
CA GLU A 96 9.57 -16.03 10.47
C GLU A 96 8.72 -16.69 11.57
N ARG A 97 7.75 -15.95 12.10
CA ARG A 97 6.77 -16.48 13.07
C ARG A 97 5.95 -17.62 12.48
N ALA A 98 5.55 -17.51 11.20
CA ALA A 98 4.75 -18.54 10.53
C ALA A 98 5.51 -19.82 10.18
N ILE A 99 6.81 -19.73 9.88
CA ILE A 99 7.65 -20.93 9.60
C ILE A 99 8.19 -21.61 10.87
N ALA A 100 8.22 -20.89 12.00
CA ALA A 100 8.68 -21.41 13.29
C ALA A 100 7.69 -21.09 14.44
N PRO A 101 6.41 -21.48 14.34
CA PRO A 101 5.33 -21.01 15.23
C PRO A 101 5.54 -21.34 16.71
N SER A 102 6.12 -22.51 17.01
CA SER A 102 6.38 -22.95 18.38
C SER A 102 7.40 -22.07 19.12
N ALA A 103 8.33 -21.43 18.40
CA ALA A 103 9.30 -20.50 19.01
C ALA A 103 8.62 -19.22 19.53
N TRP A 104 7.39 -18.95 19.06
CA TRP A 104 6.64 -17.73 19.34
C TRP A 104 5.30 -17.99 20.05
N ALA A 105 5.11 -19.20 20.58
CA ALA A 105 3.90 -19.65 21.28
C ALA A 105 2.60 -19.56 20.45
N PHE A 106 2.71 -19.70 19.11
CA PHE A 106 1.55 -19.85 18.23
C PHE A 106 1.32 -21.32 17.84
N THR A 107 0.08 -21.67 17.53
CA THR A 107 -0.18 -22.90 16.78
C THR A 107 0.23 -22.71 15.31
N PRO A 108 0.59 -23.77 14.57
CA PRO A 108 0.92 -23.65 13.15
C PRO A 108 -0.19 -22.99 12.32
N ASP A 109 -1.44 -23.39 12.55
CA ASP A 109 -2.59 -22.87 11.83
C ASP A 109 -2.84 -21.39 12.14
N ASP A 110 -2.71 -20.98 13.41
CA ASP A 110 -2.86 -19.59 13.81
C ASP A 110 -1.77 -18.71 13.19
N ALA A 111 -0.51 -19.16 13.25
CA ALA A 111 0.61 -18.39 12.70
C ALA A 111 0.51 -18.23 11.18
N GLU A 112 0.14 -19.31 10.48
CA GLU A 112 -0.06 -19.27 9.03
C GLU A 112 -1.25 -18.36 8.65
N ARG A 113 -2.37 -18.43 9.38
CA ARG A 113 -3.53 -17.56 9.15
C ARG A 113 -3.18 -16.08 9.35
N ASN A 114 -2.47 -15.74 10.42
CA ASN A 114 -2.06 -14.35 10.69
C ASN A 114 -1.11 -13.84 9.60
N PHE A 115 -0.12 -14.64 9.18
CA PHE A 115 0.77 -14.25 8.09
C PHE A 115 0.02 -13.99 6.77
N LYS A 116 -0.98 -14.81 6.45
CA LYS A 116 -1.81 -14.62 5.25
C LYS A 116 -2.59 -13.30 5.28
N VAL A 117 -3.09 -12.90 6.46
CA VAL A 117 -3.73 -11.59 6.67
C VAL A 117 -2.71 -10.46 6.49
N ASP A 118 -1.55 -10.57 7.13
CA ASP A 118 -0.46 -9.59 7.00
C ASP A 118 -0.04 -9.43 5.52
N PHE A 119 0.05 -10.54 4.77
CA PHE A 119 0.37 -10.51 3.34
C PHE A 119 -0.75 -9.85 2.51
N TYR A 120 -2.01 -10.13 2.82
CA TYR A 120 -3.16 -9.51 2.16
C TYR A 120 -3.12 -7.99 2.30
N GLU A 121 -2.87 -7.50 3.52
CA GLU A 121 -2.69 -6.07 3.79
C GLU A 121 -1.48 -5.50 3.07
N PHE A 122 -0.34 -6.21 3.10
CA PHE A 122 0.89 -5.77 2.44
C PHE A 122 0.72 -5.65 0.92
N TYR A 123 0.02 -6.58 0.29
CA TYR A 123 -0.24 -6.54 -1.15
C TYR A 123 -1.10 -5.33 -1.54
N ALA A 124 -2.05 -4.91 -0.69
CA ALA A 124 -2.82 -3.69 -0.93
C ALA A 124 -1.92 -2.43 -0.98
N TRP A 125 -0.88 -2.38 -0.15
CA TRP A 125 0.12 -1.30 -0.20
C TRP A 125 0.93 -1.31 -1.51
N ILE A 126 1.28 -2.49 -2.02
CA ILE A 126 1.96 -2.62 -3.32
C ILE A 126 1.08 -2.04 -4.42
N GLU A 127 -0.20 -2.43 -4.47
CA GLU A 127 -1.12 -1.95 -5.51
C GLU A 127 -1.35 -0.45 -5.42
N GLN A 128 -1.49 0.09 -4.21
CA GLN A 128 -1.61 1.52 -4.00
C GLN A 128 -0.39 2.28 -4.53
N ALA A 129 0.82 1.77 -4.28
CA ALA A 129 2.04 2.35 -4.85
C ALA A 129 2.06 2.29 -6.38
N ILE A 130 1.62 1.17 -7.00
CA ILE A 130 1.53 1.06 -8.46
C ILE A 130 0.54 2.06 -9.04
N VAL A 131 -0.65 2.21 -8.42
CA VAL A 131 -1.66 3.17 -8.87
C VAL A 131 -1.14 4.60 -8.77
N LEU A 132 -0.49 4.98 -7.67
CA LEU A 132 0.13 6.29 -7.53
C LEU A 132 1.20 6.53 -8.60
N LEU A 133 1.99 5.51 -8.92
CA LEU A 133 3.02 5.60 -9.95
C LEU A 133 2.40 5.77 -11.34
N LEU A 134 1.35 5.03 -11.68
CA LEU A 134 0.58 5.19 -12.93
C LEU A 134 0.01 6.62 -13.06
N LEU A 135 -0.48 7.19 -11.95
CA LEU A 135 -1.00 8.56 -11.92
C LEU A 135 0.07 9.62 -12.20
N VAL A 136 1.35 9.38 -11.86
CA VAL A 136 2.44 10.28 -12.25
C VAL A 136 2.53 10.41 -13.77
N PHE A 137 2.22 9.34 -14.50
CA PHE A 137 2.22 9.34 -15.98
C PHE A 137 0.84 9.63 -16.58
N ALA A 138 -0.09 10.18 -15.79
CA ALA A 138 -1.48 10.43 -16.19
C ALA A 138 -2.24 9.19 -16.70
N VAL A 139 -1.78 7.98 -16.34
CA VAL A 139 -2.49 6.73 -16.64
C VAL A 139 -3.53 6.48 -15.57
N THR A 140 -4.79 6.44 -15.98
CA THR A 140 -5.92 6.16 -15.08
C THR A 140 -6.52 4.79 -15.41
N ILE A 141 -6.74 3.98 -14.38
CA ILE A 141 -7.41 2.69 -14.52
C ILE A 141 -8.89 2.90 -14.20
N PRO A 142 -9.80 2.70 -15.16
CA PRO A 142 -11.23 2.83 -14.90
C PRO A 142 -11.67 1.85 -13.81
N ARG A 143 -12.31 2.37 -12.76
CA ARG A 143 -13.13 1.56 -11.87
C ARG A 143 -14.48 1.38 -12.56
N GLU A 144 -14.80 0.16 -12.97
CA GLU A 144 -16.13 -0.15 -13.48
C GLU A 144 -17.16 0.13 -12.38
N ARG A 145 -17.80 1.29 -12.44
CA ARG A 145 -18.98 1.60 -11.62
C ARG A 145 -20.12 0.80 -12.24
N GLY A 146 -20.44 -0.34 -11.64
CA GLY A 146 -21.50 -1.23 -12.12
C GLY A 146 -22.78 -0.44 -12.37
N SER A 147 -23.14 -0.27 -13.64
CA SER A 147 -24.47 0.18 -14.03
C SER A 147 -25.43 -0.98 -13.76
N GLY A 148 -26.25 -0.85 -12.72
CA GLY A 148 -27.36 -1.76 -12.45
C GLY A 148 -27.00 -2.99 -11.60
N GLY A 149 -27.44 -2.96 -10.34
CA GLY A 149 -27.82 -4.09 -9.50
C GLY A 149 -27.14 -5.44 -9.75
N SER A 150 -25.90 -5.64 -9.30
CA SER A 150 -25.38 -6.98 -9.03
C SER A 150 -24.29 -6.95 -7.96
N ARG A 151 -24.61 -7.56 -6.81
CA ARG A 151 -23.77 -8.06 -5.69
C ARG A 151 -22.32 -7.54 -5.64
N GLY A 152 -22.08 -6.54 -4.78
CA GLY A 152 -20.80 -5.88 -4.50
C GLY A 152 -19.73 -6.81 -3.91
N GLY A 153 -18.73 -7.13 -4.72
CA GLY A 153 -17.59 -7.96 -4.32
C GLY A 153 -16.74 -8.43 -5.51
N SER A 154 -17.31 -8.46 -6.72
CA SER A 154 -16.59 -8.80 -7.96
C SER A 154 -15.82 -7.62 -8.56
N SER A 155 -16.34 -6.39 -8.41
CA SER A 155 -15.78 -5.17 -9.01
C SER A 155 -14.37 -4.84 -8.50
N SER A 156 -14.11 -5.04 -7.20
CA SER A 156 -12.79 -4.82 -6.61
C SER A 156 -11.73 -5.79 -7.18
N HIS A 157 -12.06 -7.09 -7.32
CA HIS A 157 -11.15 -8.08 -7.89
C HIS A 157 -10.77 -7.77 -9.34
N ALA A 158 -11.75 -7.33 -10.14
CA ALA A 158 -11.54 -6.88 -11.50
C ALA A 158 -10.61 -5.65 -11.56
N TYR A 159 -10.79 -4.68 -10.67
CA TYR A 159 -9.94 -3.49 -10.63
C TYR A 159 -8.46 -3.82 -10.37
N HIS A 160 -8.17 -4.62 -9.35
CA HIS A 160 -6.81 -5.07 -9.02
C HIS A 160 -6.14 -5.81 -10.18
N HIS A 161 -6.92 -6.62 -10.91
CA HIS A 161 -6.42 -7.27 -12.12
C HIS A 161 -6.16 -6.25 -13.24
N ASN A 162 -7.05 -5.27 -13.44
CA ASN A 162 -6.90 -4.23 -14.46
C ASN A 162 -5.64 -3.37 -14.22
N VAL A 163 -5.27 -3.13 -12.95
CA VAL A 163 -4.02 -2.42 -12.61
C VAL A 163 -2.79 -3.16 -13.16
N LEU A 164 -2.68 -4.47 -12.92
CA LEU A 164 -1.55 -5.24 -13.45
C LEU A 164 -1.60 -5.37 -14.97
N ARG A 165 -2.81 -5.60 -15.52
CA ARG A 165 -3.00 -5.69 -16.98
C ARG A 165 -2.56 -4.42 -17.69
N ALA A 166 -2.83 -3.24 -17.11
CA ALA A 166 -2.40 -1.98 -17.71
C ALA A 166 -0.88 -1.86 -17.79
N LEU A 167 -0.12 -2.49 -16.89
CA LEU A 167 1.34 -2.54 -16.98
C LEU A 167 1.80 -3.42 -18.16
N ASP A 168 1.06 -4.48 -18.47
CA ASP A 168 1.38 -5.41 -19.58
C ASP A 168 1.24 -4.75 -20.96
N GLU A 169 0.53 -3.62 -21.07
CA GLU A 169 0.34 -2.90 -22.31
C GLU A 169 1.63 -2.16 -22.73
N GLU A 170 2.16 -2.49 -23.91
CA GLU A 170 3.37 -1.87 -24.48
C GLU A 170 3.39 -0.32 -24.50
N PRO A 171 2.27 0.40 -24.75
CA PRO A 171 2.28 1.87 -24.67
C PRO A 171 2.39 2.43 -23.25
N ASN A 172 2.29 1.59 -22.21
CA ASN A 172 2.41 2.05 -20.83
C ASN A 172 3.85 2.52 -20.55
N PRO A 173 4.07 3.74 -20.02
CA PRO A 173 5.40 4.23 -19.67
C PRO A 173 6.17 3.35 -18.68
N LEU A 174 5.45 2.56 -17.87
CA LEU A 174 6.00 1.60 -16.91
C LEU A 174 6.16 0.19 -17.48
N HIS A 175 5.80 -0.05 -18.74
CA HIS A 175 5.85 -1.38 -19.34
C HIS A 175 7.25 -2.00 -19.24
N ASP A 176 8.26 -1.18 -19.51
CA ASP A 176 9.65 -1.60 -19.53
C ASP A 176 10.21 -2.06 -18.18
N VAL A 177 9.68 -1.49 -17.09
CA VAL A 177 10.17 -1.67 -15.71
C VAL A 177 9.26 -2.57 -14.87
N LEU A 178 7.94 -2.52 -15.05
CA LEU A 178 6.95 -3.25 -14.27
C LEU A 178 6.08 -4.20 -15.11
N GLY A 179 5.96 -3.94 -16.42
CA GLY A 179 5.08 -4.66 -17.34
C GLY A 179 5.65 -5.92 -17.97
N ARG A 180 6.96 -6.18 -17.78
CA ARG A 180 7.62 -7.35 -18.35
C ARG A 180 8.64 -7.97 -17.41
N GLY A 181 9.16 -9.13 -17.82
CA GLY A 181 10.24 -9.82 -17.12
C GLY A 181 9.87 -10.28 -15.70
N ASP A 182 10.90 -10.40 -14.85
CA ASP A 182 10.75 -10.97 -13.51
C ASP A 182 9.85 -10.12 -12.60
N VAL A 183 9.85 -8.79 -12.76
CA VAL A 183 9.02 -7.88 -11.96
C VAL A 183 7.54 -8.13 -12.21
N ASN A 184 7.14 -8.20 -13.48
CA ASN A 184 5.77 -8.52 -13.84
C ASN A 184 5.34 -9.90 -13.34
N GLN A 185 6.22 -10.90 -13.51
CA GLN A 185 5.97 -12.25 -13.01
C GLN A 185 5.79 -12.27 -11.48
N ALA A 186 6.61 -11.51 -10.75
CA ALA A 186 6.51 -11.41 -9.30
C ALA A 186 5.21 -10.70 -8.87
N LEU A 187 4.79 -9.64 -9.56
CA LEU A 187 3.50 -8.96 -9.30
C LEU A 187 2.31 -9.91 -9.49
N TRP A 188 2.28 -10.65 -10.60
CA TRP A 188 1.22 -11.62 -10.86
C TRP A 188 1.20 -12.76 -9.84
N LYS A 189 2.36 -13.28 -9.43
CA LYS A 189 2.45 -14.29 -8.35
C LYS A 189 1.97 -13.71 -7.02
N ALA A 190 2.36 -12.48 -6.66
CA ALA A 190 1.89 -11.84 -5.44
C ALA A 190 0.36 -11.68 -5.44
N LYS A 191 -0.22 -11.29 -6.59
CA LYS A 191 -1.67 -11.20 -6.78
C LYS A 191 -2.35 -12.57 -6.62
N GLU A 192 -1.77 -13.61 -7.22
CA GLU A 192 -2.28 -14.97 -7.10
C GLU A 192 -2.30 -15.43 -5.65
N LEU A 193 -1.22 -15.18 -4.90
CA LEU A 193 -1.15 -15.48 -3.46
C LEU A 193 -2.21 -14.71 -2.68
N ARG A 194 -2.35 -13.40 -2.92
CA ARG A 194 -3.40 -12.58 -2.28
C ARG A 194 -4.81 -13.12 -2.56
N ASN A 195 -5.09 -13.54 -3.79
CA ASN A 195 -6.37 -14.13 -4.16
C ASN A 195 -6.59 -15.48 -3.50
N ARG A 196 -5.57 -16.35 -3.50
CA ARG A 196 -5.60 -17.66 -2.85
C ARG A 196 -5.82 -17.54 -1.35
N TRP A 197 -5.23 -16.51 -0.73
CA TRP A 197 -5.24 -16.32 0.72
C TRP A 197 -6.37 -15.44 1.23
N LYS A 198 -7.11 -14.75 0.35
CA LYS A 198 -8.32 -13.97 0.71
C LYS A 198 -9.29 -14.81 1.54
N ASP A 199 -9.60 -16.02 1.06
CA ASP A 199 -10.54 -16.95 1.72
C ASP A 199 -9.82 -17.99 2.57
N ALA A 200 -8.50 -17.90 2.76
CA ALA A 200 -7.78 -18.90 3.55
C ALA A 200 -8.13 -18.82 5.05
N ALA A 201 -8.73 -17.71 5.47
CA ALA A 201 -9.43 -17.58 6.75
C ALA A 201 -10.66 -18.52 6.88
N GLU A 202 -11.19 -19.04 5.78
CA GLU A 202 -12.35 -19.93 5.73
C GLU A 202 -11.97 -21.43 5.73
N GLY A 203 -10.68 -21.75 5.97
CA GLY A 203 -10.23 -23.15 6.17
C GLY A 203 -9.95 -23.92 4.88
N ARG A 204 -9.78 -23.25 3.73
CA ARG A 204 -9.27 -23.91 2.53
C ARG A 204 -7.79 -24.29 2.71
N GLU A 205 -7.47 -25.55 2.50
CA GLU A 205 -6.08 -26.01 2.49
C GLU A 205 -5.32 -25.30 1.36
N THR A 206 -4.21 -24.67 1.71
CA THR A 206 -3.26 -24.10 0.74
C THR A 206 -1.91 -24.77 0.89
N PRO A 207 -1.10 -24.87 -0.17
CA PRO A 207 0.27 -25.36 -0.05
C PRO A 207 1.03 -24.62 1.06
N PRO A 208 1.92 -25.32 1.81
CA PRO A 208 2.69 -24.72 2.90
C PRO A 208 3.46 -23.47 2.47
N LEU A 209 3.57 -22.48 3.35
CA LEU A 209 4.22 -21.19 3.04
C LEU A 209 5.64 -21.34 2.47
N LYS A 210 6.41 -22.32 2.98
CA LYS A 210 7.77 -22.64 2.53
C LYS A 210 7.89 -23.06 1.06
N MET A 211 6.78 -23.40 0.40
CA MET A 211 6.77 -23.73 -1.04
C MET A 211 6.78 -22.49 -1.92
N TYR A 212 6.49 -21.31 -1.37
CA TYR A 212 6.52 -20.06 -2.09
C TYR A 212 7.83 -19.32 -1.80
N ASP A 213 8.49 -18.85 -2.86
CA ASP A 213 9.68 -18.01 -2.72
C ASP A 213 9.27 -16.56 -2.45
N LEU A 214 8.75 -16.30 -1.25
CA LEU A 214 8.26 -14.99 -0.84
C LEU A 214 9.36 -13.93 -0.84
N ALA A 215 10.60 -14.32 -0.52
CA ALA A 215 11.75 -13.44 -0.57
C ALA A 215 12.02 -12.97 -2.02
N TRP A 216 12.00 -13.89 -2.99
CA TRP A 216 12.12 -13.52 -4.39
C TRP A 216 10.95 -12.67 -4.87
N ILE A 217 9.70 -13.05 -4.55
CA ILE A 217 8.50 -12.31 -5.00
C ILE A 217 8.57 -10.87 -4.47
N MET A 218 8.68 -10.68 -3.15
CA MET A 218 8.64 -9.37 -2.54
C MET A 218 9.87 -8.53 -2.91
N GLY A 219 11.07 -9.11 -2.86
CA GLY A 219 12.31 -8.41 -3.23
C GLY A 219 12.31 -7.95 -4.68
N THR A 220 11.77 -8.76 -5.59
CA THR A 220 11.64 -8.40 -7.01
C THR A 220 10.61 -7.29 -7.23
N VAL A 221 9.46 -7.34 -6.55
CA VAL A 221 8.44 -6.29 -6.61
C VAL A 221 8.97 -4.96 -6.08
N LEU A 222 9.61 -4.95 -4.92
CA LEU A 222 10.16 -3.74 -4.32
C LEU A 222 11.24 -3.11 -5.21
N ARG A 223 12.13 -3.91 -5.79
CA ARG A 223 13.10 -3.45 -6.79
C ARG A 223 12.41 -2.81 -8.00
N GLY A 224 11.35 -3.44 -8.52
CA GLY A 224 10.57 -2.87 -9.63
C GLY A 224 9.97 -1.51 -9.29
N LEU A 225 9.43 -1.34 -8.07
CA LEU A 225 8.91 -0.05 -7.61
C LEU A 225 10.01 1.03 -7.50
N GLU A 226 11.23 0.66 -7.11
CA GLU A 226 12.39 1.57 -7.14
C GLU A 226 12.78 1.97 -8.57
N GLU A 227 12.78 1.05 -9.53
CA GLU A 227 13.04 1.38 -10.93
C GLU A 227 11.94 2.29 -11.50
N GLY A 228 10.69 2.01 -11.16
CA GLY A 228 9.54 2.85 -11.48
C GLY A 228 9.66 4.27 -10.89
N TYR A 229 10.08 4.39 -9.63
CA TYR A 229 10.37 5.66 -8.98
C TYR A 229 11.43 6.47 -9.75
N ASN A 230 12.54 5.83 -10.11
CA ASN A 230 13.62 6.49 -10.83
C ASN A 230 13.16 6.97 -12.21
N LEU A 231 12.26 6.24 -12.88
CA LEU A 231 11.65 6.69 -14.12
C LEU A 231 10.72 7.89 -13.90
N ALA A 232 9.82 7.81 -12.92
CA ALA A 232 8.90 8.88 -12.58
C ALA A 232 9.62 10.18 -12.19
N LYS A 233 10.70 10.08 -11.40
CA LYS A 233 11.53 11.22 -11.02
C LYS A 233 12.17 11.91 -12.22
N ARG A 234 12.70 11.14 -13.19
CA ARG A 234 13.27 11.70 -14.42
C ARG A 234 12.22 12.45 -15.23
N THR A 235 10.99 11.93 -15.31
CA THR A 235 9.89 12.59 -16.01
C THR A 235 9.43 13.85 -15.30
N ALA A 236 9.27 13.80 -13.96
CA ALA A 236 8.85 14.96 -13.17
C ALA A 236 9.88 16.11 -13.22
N THR A 237 11.19 15.82 -13.25
CA THR A 237 12.23 16.85 -13.42
C THR A 237 12.18 17.55 -14.78
N VAL A 238 11.61 16.91 -15.81
CA VAL A 238 11.41 17.53 -17.13
C VAL A 238 10.18 18.45 -17.10
N GLU A 239 9.13 18.09 -16.37
CA GLU A 239 7.91 18.89 -16.24
C GLU A 239 8.06 20.08 -15.27
N GLU A 240 8.81 19.95 -14.18
CA GLU A 240 9.06 21.05 -13.21
C GLU A 240 9.84 22.22 -13.83
N ILE A 241 10.60 22.02 -14.91
CA ILE A 241 11.26 23.11 -15.64
C ILE A 241 10.24 24.04 -16.32
N ILE A 242 8.96 23.66 -16.39
CA ILE A 242 7.91 24.39 -17.12
C ILE A 242 6.90 25.08 -16.16
N VAL A 243 6.87 24.75 -14.86
CA VAL A 243 5.81 25.21 -13.95
C VAL A 243 6.39 25.91 -12.71
N ASP A 244 6.43 27.24 -12.76
CA ASP A 244 6.79 28.10 -11.63
C ASP A 244 5.52 28.41 -10.81
N ASN A 245 5.21 27.58 -9.81
CA ASN A 245 4.47 28.01 -8.61
C ASN A 245 4.48 26.94 -7.51
N PRO A 246 5.01 27.23 -6.31
CA PRO A 246 4.94 26.33 -5.15
C PRO A 246 3.64 26.61 -4.39
N ASP A 247 2.52 26.05 -4.85
CA ASP A 247 1.33 26.03 -4.01
C ASP A 247 1.46 24.88 -3.00
N ASP A 248 1.59 25.28 -1.75
CA ASP A 248 1.67 24.47 -0.54
C ASP A 248 0.54 23.43 -0.50
N SER A 249 0.85 22.18 -0.82
CA SER A 249 -0.01 21.06 -0.47
C SER A 249 0.66 20.20 0.59
N GLY A 250 0.73 20.75 1.80
CA GLY A 250 0.88 20.03 3.06
C GLY A 250 -0.29 19.07 3.33
N GLU A 251 -0.66 18.23 2.37
CA GLU A 251 -1.40 17.01 2.68
C GLU A 251 -0.44 16.09 3.45
N GLY A 252 -0.60 16.09 4.77
CA GLY A 252 0.14 15.20 5.67
C GLY A 252 -0.17 13.73 5.41
N TRP A 253 0.02 12.90 6.43
CA TRP A 253 -0.17 11.45 6.32
C TRP A 253 -1.65 10.98 6.38
N ASP A 254 -2.59 11.92 6.39
CA ASP A 254 -4.03 11.66 6.59
C ASP A 254 -4.62 10.76 5.48
N TRP A 255 -4.22 11.01 4.22
CA TRP A 255 -4.66 10.20 3.07
C TRP A 255 -4.25 8.73 3.18
N MET A 256 -3.19 8.44 3.93
CA MET A 256 -2.66 7.08 4.13
C MET A 256 -3.52 6.28 5.11
N VAL A 257 -4.30 6.94 5.97
CA VAL A 257 -5.17 6.32 6.97
C VAL A 257 -6.59 6.19 6.46
N GLU A 258 -7.07 7.14 5.64
CA GLU A 258 -8.49 7.21 5.23
C GLU A 258 -8.91 6.28 4.08
N ALA A 259 -7.98 5.61 3.37
CA ALA A 259 -8.29 5.05 2.05
C ALA A 259 -8.04 3.54 1.87
N MET A 260 -8.14 2.77 2.93
CA MET A 260 -8.19 1.31 2.82
C MET A 260 -9.61 0.79 3.03
N ASP A 261 -10.60 1.27 2.26
CA ASP A 261 -11.86 0.52 2.09
C ASP A 261 -11.51 -0.82 1.41
N TRP A 262 -11.20 -1.83 2.22
CA TRP A 262 -10.62 -3.11 1.79
C TRP A 262 -11.66 -4.11 1.24
N GLU A 263 -12.95 -3.75 1.29
CA GLU A 263 -14.05 -4.41 0.57
C GLU A 263 -15.12 -3.40 0.15
N ALA A 264 -15.32 -3.27 -1.15
CA ALA A 264 -16.57 -2.77 -1.76
C ALA A 264 -17.07 -3.82 -2.78
#